data_AF-A0A395XBY9-F1
#
_entry.id   AF-A0A395XBY9-F1
#
_cell.length_a   1.000
_cell.length_b   1.000
_cell.length_c   1.000
_cell.angle_alpha   90.00
_cell.angle_beta   90.00
_cell.angle_gamma   90.00
#
_symmetry.space_group_name_H-M   'P 1'
#
loop_
_entity.id
_entity.type
_entity.pdbx_description
1 polymer ?
#
loop_
_entity_poly.entity_id
_entity_poly.type
_entity_poly.pdbx_seq_one_letter_code
_entity_poly.pdbx_strand_id
1 'polypeptide(L)'
;MRIYPNAEQRVQIEKTIGCSRFIYNCMLADKIEHYKKEKKMLRNTPASYKKEYPWLKEVDSLALANVQMHLESAFRKFFREPSVGFPRFKSKKSARKSYTTNVVNGNI
;
A
#
# COMPACT_ATOMS: atom_id res chain seq x y z
N MET A 1 22.86 12.91 2.08
CA MET A 1 22.52 13.55 3.36
C MET A 1 21.52 12.66 4.10
N ARG A 2 21.81 12.20 5.32
CA ARG A 2 20.90 11.37 6.14
C ARG A 2 20.14 12.28 7.09
N ILE A 3 18.82 12.29 7.01
CA ILE A 3 17.95 13.10 7.87
C ILE A 3 17.50 12.22 9.04
N TYR A 4 17.59 12.74 10.26
CA TYR A 4 17.11 12.06 11.46
C TYR A 4 15.77 12.67 11.88
N PRO A 5 14.68 11.88 11.87
CA PRO A 5 13.36 12.40 12.19
C PRO A 5 13.23 12.71 13.69
N ASN A 6 12.55 13.81 14.00
CA ASN A 6 12.14 14.13 15.36
C ASN A 6 11.04 13.19 15.87
N ALA A 7 10.62 13.32 17.13
CA ALA A 7 9.63 12.42 17.75
C ALA A 7 8.30 12.38 16.97
N GLU A 8 7.78 13.52 16.53
CA GLU A 8 6.52 13.61 15.78
C GLU A 8 6.63 12.99 14.39
N GLN A 9 7.73 13.28 13.68
CA GLN A 9 8.02 12.68 12.38
C GLN A 9 8.14 11.15 12.48
N ARG A 10 8.74 10.63 13.54
CA ARG A 10 8.81 9.17 13.78
C ARG A 10 7.42 8.56 13.93
N VAL A 11 6.54 9.19 14.71
CA VAL A 11 5.15 8.73 14.86
C VAL A 11 4.42 8.74 13.52
N GLN A 12 4.56 9.82 12.74
CA GLN A 12 3.94 9.92 11.42
C GLN A 12 4.47 8.88 10.43
N ILE A 13 5.78 8.63 10.42
CA ILE A 13 6.40 7.58 9.61
C ILE A 13 5.85 6.22 10.00
N GLU A 14 5.76 5.90 11.29
CA GLU A 14 5.24 4.62 11.77
C GLU A 14 3.75 4.43 11.43
N LYS A 15 2.93 5.47 11.62
CA LYS A 15 1.52 5.48 11.19
C LYS A 15 1.41 5.23 9.69
N THR A 16 2.20 5.94 8.88
CA THR A 16 2.17 5.82 7.41
C THR A 16 2.57 4.42 6.97
N ILE A 17 3.66 3.86 7.51
CA ILE A 17 4.07 2.48 7.23
C ILE A 17 2.97 1.48 7.63
N GLY A 18 2.34 1.69 8.79
CA GLY A 18 1.23 0.88 9.28
C GLY A 18 0.03 0.90 8.32
N CYS A 19 -0.41 2.09 7.93
CA CYS A 19 -1.52 2.31 7.01
C CYS A 19 -1.23 1.75 5.61
N SER A 20 -0.04 2.01 5.07
CA SER A 20 0.40 1.47 3.78
C SER A 20 0.41 -0.05 3.76
N ARG A 21 0.84 -0.69 4.85
CA ARG A 21 0.83 -2.15 4.97
C ARG A 21 -0.60 -2.70 5.07
N PHE A 22 -1.45 -2.06 5.86
CA PHE A 22 -2.84 -2.47 6.02
C PHE A 22 -3.59 -2.41 4.68
N ILE A 23 -3.57 -1.24 4.02
CA ILE A 23 -4.31 -1.05 2.78
C ILE A 23 -3.81 -1.99 1.67
N TYR A 24 -2.50 -2.25 1.60
CA TYR A 24 -1.93 -3.22 0.67
C TYR A 24 -2.55 -4.61 0.88
N ASN A 25 -2.63 -5.06 2.14
CA ASN A 25 -3.15 -6.38 2.46
C ASN A 25 -4.65 -6.48 2.19
N CYS A 26 -5.44 -5.48 2.58
CA CYS A 26 -6.88 -5.44 2.27
C CYS A 26 -7.12 -5.47 0.75
N MET A 27 -6.41 -4.62 0.01
CA MET A 27 -6.55 -4.57 -1.44
C MET A 27 -6.11 -5.87 -2.13
N LEU A 28 -5.08 -6.53 -1.62
CA LEU A 28 -4.62 -7.81 -2.12
C LEU A 28 -5.64 -8.94 -1.82
N ALA A 29 -6.25 -8.94 -0.64
CA ALA A 29 -7.28 -9.91 -0.27
C ALA A 29 -8.46 -9.85 -1.25
N ASP A 30 -8.99 -8.65 -1.50
CA ASP A 30 -10.12 -8.45 -2.42
C ASP A 30 -9.76 -8.84 -3.86
N LYS A 31 -8.54 -8.52 -4.31
CA LYS A 31 -8.03 -8.95 -5.62
C LYS A 31 -7.94 -10.47 -5.73
N ILE A 32 -7.46 -11.15 -4.69
CA ILE A 32 -7.37 -12.62 -4.67
C ILE A 32 -8.77 -13.24 -4.71
N GLU A 33 -9.72 -12.73 -3.91
CA GLU A 33 -11.09 -13.23 -3.90
C GLU A 33 -11.78 -13.04 -5.26
N HIS A 34 -11.67 -11.84 -5.84
CA HIS A 34 -12.22 -11.55 -7.15
C HIS A 34 -11.57 -12.40 -8.25
N TYR A 35 -10.25 -12.60 -8.20
CA TYR A 35 -9.55 -13.46 -9.15
C TYR A 35 -9.98 -14.92 -9.03
N LYS A 36 -10.25 -15.43 -7.82
CA LYS A 36 -10.75 -16.80 -7.64
C LYS A 36 -12.10 -17.02 -8.34
N LYS A 37 -12.97 -16.00 -8.34
CA LYS A 37 -14.31 -16.04 -8.95
C LYS A 37 -14.28 -15.79 -10.46
N GLU A 38 -13.65 -14.69 -10.88
CA GLU A 38 -13.76 -14.15 -12.25
C GLU A 38 -12.52 -14.38 -13.12
N LYS A 39 -11.40 -14.85 -12.51
CA LYS A 39 -10.06 -14.92 -13.15
C LYS A 39 -9.56 -13.59 -13.73
N LYS A 40 -10.15 -12.48 -13.30
CA LYS A 40 -9.84 -11.11 -13.73
C LYS A 40 -9.23 -10.29 -12.61
N MET A 41 -8.63 -9.17 -12.98
CA MET A 41 -8.08 -8.20 -12.02
C MET A 41 -9.17 -7.26 -11.52
N LEU A 42 -9.36 -7.21 -10.19
CA LEU A 42 -10.20 -6.19 -9.56
C LEU A 42 -9.51 -4.82 -9.60
N ARG A 43 -10.26 -3.77 -9.96
CA ARG A 43 -9.81 -2.37 -9.87
C ARG A 43 -10.31 -1.72 -8.58
N ASN A 44 -9.62 -2.00 -7.47
CA ASN A 44 -9.88 -1.36 -6.18
C ASN A 44 -8.96 -0.14 -5.96
N THR A 45 -9.49 0.87 -5.26
CA THR A 45 -8.78 2.12 -4.97
C THR A 45 -8.76 2.38 -3.47
N PRO A 46 -7.74 3.05 -2.90
CA PRO A 46 -7.70 3.39 -1.48
C PRO A 46 -8.91 4.20 -1.01
N ALA A 47 -9.57 4.95 -1.91
CA ALA A 47 -10.73 5.77 -1.59
C ALA A 47 -11.94 4.96 -1.09
N SER A 48 -12.15 3.74 -1.58
CA SER A 48 -13.26 2.89 -1.10
C SER A 48 -13.07 2.52 0.37
N TYR A 49 -11.84 2.17 0.76
CA TYR A 49 -11.50 1.77 2.13
C TYR A 49 -11.48 2.95 3.10
N LYS A 50 -11.23 4.19 2.65
CA LYS A 50 -11.29 5.37 3.52
C LYS A 50 -12.69 5.64 4.11
N LYS A 51 -13.75 5.04 3.54
CA LYS A 51 -15.10 5.11 4.10
C LYS A 51 -15.25 4.21 5.32
N GLU A 52 -14.70 3.01 5.25
CA GLU A 52 -14.76 1.99 6.30
C GLU A 52 -13.68 2.19 7.37
N TYR A 53 -12.53 2.75 6.98
CA TYR A 53 -11.37 2.99 7.83
C TYR A 53 -10.97 4.47 7.82
N PRO A 54 -11.66 5.35 8.58
CA PRO A 54 -11.43 6.79 8.57
C PRO A 54 -10.00 7.21 8.93
N TRP A 55 -9.31 6.44 9.79
CA TRP A 55 -7.92 6.66 10.19
C TRP A 55 -6.92 6.59 9.02
N LEU A 56 -7.30 6.02 7.87
CA LEU A 56 -6.52 6.11 6.63
C LEU A 56 -6.44 7.55 6.08
N LYS A 57 -7.25 8.47 6.58
CA LYS A 57 -7.17 9.90 6.24
C LYS A 57 -6.11 10.65 7.05
N GLU A 58 -5.58 10.06 8.13
CA GLU A 58 -4.55 10.68 8.96
C GLU A 58 -3.16 10.65 8.30
N VAL A 59 -2.95 9.81 7.30
CA VAL A 59 -1.66 9.64 6.60
C VAL A 59 -1.69 10.25 5.21
N ASP A 60 -0.50 10.51 4.68
CA ASP A 60 -0.34 11.07 3.34
C ASP A 60 -1.08 10.23 2.28
N SER A 61 -2.03 10.88 1.61
CA SER A 61 -2.83 10.28 0.55
C SER A 61 -1.97 9.76 -0.62
N LEU A 62 -0.82 10.37 -0.87
CA LEU A 62 0.12 9.96 -1.90
C LEU A 62 0.83 8.66 -1.53
N ALA A 63 1.09 8.42 -0.24
CA ALA A 63 1.62 7.14 0.22
C ALA A 63 0.63 6.01 -0.06
N LEU A 64 -0.66 6.23 0.16
CA LEU A 64 -1.71 5.25 -0.13
C LEU A 64 -1.89 5.03 -1.65
N ALA A 65 -1.80 6.09 -2.44
CA ALA A 65 -1.85 6.00 -3.91
C ALA A 65 -0.67 5.18 -4.46
N ASN A 66 0.55 5.42 -3.95
CA ASN A 66 1.72 4.63 -4.32
C ASN A 66 1.56 3.14 -3.96
N VAL A 67 0.94 2.82 -2.83
CA VAL A 67 0.63 1.43 -2.47
C VAL A 67 -0.28 0.76 -3.51
N GLN A 68 -1.32 1.45 -3.97
CA GLN A 68 -2.17 0.96 -5.06
C GLN A 68 -1.35 0.72 -6.33
N MET A 69 -0.53 1.70 -6.75
CA MET A 69 0.28 1.58 -7.98
C MET A 69 1.25 0.40 -7.90
N HIS A 70 1.94 0.22 -6.77
CA HIS A 70 2.85 -0.90 -6.57
C HIS A 70 2.12 -2.26 -6.58
N LEU A 71 0.94 -2.34 -5.94
CA LEU A 71 0.14 -3.56 -5.96
C LEU A 71 -0.38 -3.87 -7.36
N GLU A 72 -0.84 -2.86 -8.10
CA GLU A 72 -1.32 -3.02 -9.47
C GLU A 72 -0.19 -3.47 -10.41
N SER A 73 1.00 -2.87 -10.30
CA SER A 73 2.18 -3.31 -11.04
C SER A 73 2.54 -4.77 -10.73
N ALA A 74 2.58 -5.16 -9.45
CA ALA A 74 2.88 -6.54 -9.05
C ALA A 74 1.84 -7.54 -9.59
N PHE A 75 0.55 -7.19 -9.53
CA PHE A 75 -0.51 -8.05 -10.02
C PHE A 75 -0.53 -8.15 -11.56
N ARG A 76 -0.21 -7.06 -12.28
CA ARG A 76 -0.01 -7.08 -13.73
C ARG A 76 1.17 -7.97 -14.13
N LYS A 77 2.28 -7.92 -13.38
CA LYS A 77 3.43 -8.81 -13.59
C LYS A 77 3.04 -10.28 -13.41
N PHE A 78 2.24 -10.59 -12.38
CA PHE A 78 1.70 -11.94 -12.20
C PHE A 78 0.94 -12.45 -13.44
N PHE A 79 0.14 -11.61 -14.10
CA PHE A 79 -0.54 -12.01 -15.35
C PHE A 79 0.39 -12.16 -16.55
N ARG A 80 1.40 -11.30 -16.66
CA ARG A 80 2.32 -11.28 -17.81
C ARG A 80 3.39 -12.38 -17.73
N GLU A 81 3.84 -12.67 -16.51
CA GLU A 81 5.00 -13.53 -16.24
C GLU A 81 4.58 -14.63 -15.25
N PRO A 82 4.19 -15.82 -15.75
CA PRO A 82 3.72 -16.93 -14.91
C PRO A 82 4.73 -17.38 -13.84
N SER A 83 6.02 -17.13 -14.04
CA SER A 83 7.10 -17.47 -13.10
C SER A 83 7.14 -16.59 -11.83
N VAL A 84 6.55 -15.39 -11.84
CA VAL A 84 6.62 -14.43 -10.72
C VAL A 84 5.66 -14.79 -9.59
N GLY A 85 4.59 -15.54 -9.90
CA GLY A 85 3.58 -15.95 -8.92
C GLY A 85 2.75 -14.79 -8.34
N PHE A 86 1.81 -15.13 -7.45
CA PHE A 86 0.91 -14.14 -6.85
C PHE A 86 1.67 -13.17 -5.93
N PRO A 87 1.27 -11.87 -5.90
CA PRO A 87 1.74 -10.97 -4.86
C PRO A 87 1.42 -11.51 -3.46
N ARG A 88 2.33 -11.31 -2.51
CA ARG A 88 2.25 -11.86 -1.15
C ARG A 88 1.84 -10.79 -0.15
N PHE A 89 1.08 -11.18 0.88
CA PHE A 89 0.75 -10.31 2.00
C PHE A 89 2.02 -9.77 2.69
N LYS A 90 1.95 -8.51 3.12
CA LYS A 90 3.02 -7.84 3.87
C LYS A 90 2.90 -8.14 5.36
N SER A 91 4.01 -8.57 5.97
CA SER A 91 4.12 -8.83 7.41
C SER A 91 4.64 -7.61 8.19
N LYS A 92 4.16 -7.43 9.44
CA LYS A 92 4.71 -6.42 10.37
C LYS A 92 6.16 -6.72 10.75
N LYS A 93 6.52 -8.01 10.76
CA LYS A 93 7.83 -8.53 11.17
C LYS A 93 8.90 -8.42 10.07
N SER A 94 8.55 -7.83 8.92
CA SER A 94 9.52 -7.55 7.85
C SER A 94 10.66 -6.68 8.37
N ALA A 95 11.90 -7.08 8.09
CA ALA A 95 13.09 -6.29 8.42
C ALA A 95 13.09 -4.92 7.72
N ARG A 96 12.39 -4.80 6.58
CA ARG A 96 12.20 -3.54 5.86
C ARG A 96 10.85 -2.93 6.21
N LYS A 97 10.88 -1.82 6.96
CA LYS A 97 9.74 -0.94 7.26
C LYS A 97 9.90 0.34 6.43
N SER A 98 9.25 0.39 5.27
CA SER A 98 9.35 1.52 4.34
C SER A 98 8.00 1.80 3.68
N TYR A 99 7.82 3.05 3.27
CA TYR A 99 6.73 3.50 2.39
C TYR A 99 7.31 4.42 1.32
N THR A 100 6.59 4.54 0.20
CA THR A 100 6.94 5.45 -0.90
C THR A 100 5.89 6.54 -0.92
N THR A 101 6.31 7.80 -0.95
CA THR A 101 5.41 8.91 -1.22
C THR A 101 6.09 9.94 -2.13
N ASN A 102 5.29 10.83 -2.72
CA ASN A 102 5.77 11.88 -3.61
C ASN A 102 5.70 13.22 -2.90
N VAL A 103 6.69 14.09 -3.14
CA VAL A 103 6.64 15.47 -2.65
C VAL A 103 5.76 16.28 -3.60
N VAL A 104 4.66 16.82 -3.08
CA VAL A 104 3.86 17.85 -3.76
C VAL A 104 3.62 18.98 -2.75
N ASN A 105 3.68 20.24 -3.18
CA ASN A 105 3.39 21.43 -2.36
C ASN A 105 4.05 21.47 -0.96
N GLY A 106 5.22 20.84 -0.78
CA GLY A 106 5.92 20.84 0.51
C GLY A 106 5.35 19.87 1.57
N ASN A 107 4.65 18.80 1.16
CA ASN A 107 4.05 17.82 2.09
C ASN A 107 5.05 16.96 2.91
N ILE A 108 6.37 17.20 2.83
CA ILE A 108 7.44 16.49 3.55
C ILE A 108 8.44 17.48 4.13
#